data_AF-A0A7Y5LAH3-F1
#
_entry.id   AF-A0A7Y5LAH3-F1
#
_cell.length_a   1.000
_cell.length_b   1.000
_cell.length_c   1.000
_cell.angle_alpha   90.00
_cell.angle_beta   90.00
_cell.angle_gamma   90.00
#
_symmetry.space_group_name_H-M   'P 1'
#
loop_
_entity.id
_entity.type
_entity.pdbx_description
1 polymer ?
#
loop_
_entity_poly.entity_id
_entity_poly.type
_entity_poly.pdbx_seq_one_letter_code
_entity_poly.pdbx_strand_id
1 'polypeptide(L)' 'AQPAQISLAKRNNCFHALEIARMCREILGANGIVDDYVAMRHAANLESVKTYEGTHEIHTLILGQAVTGISAFN' A
#
# COMPACT_ATOMS: atom_id res chain seq x y z
N ALA A 1 3.01 -13.38 -15.70
CA ALA A 1 2.02 -13.40 -14.61
C ALA A 1 0.73 -12.78 -15.14
N GLN A 2 -0.43 -13.28 -14.72
CA GLN A 2 -1.72 -12.66 -15.07
C GLN A 2 -1.82 -11.26 -14.41
N PRO A 3 -2.41 -10.24 -15.05
CA PRO A 3 -2.52 -8.89 -14.48
C PRO A 3 -3.12 -8.84 -13.06
N ALA A 4 -4.08 -9.73 -12.78
CA ALA A 4 -4.69 -9.87 -11.46
C ALA A 4 -3.68 -10.32 -10.39
N GLN A 5 -2.71 -11.18 -10.72
CA GLN A 5 -1.69 -11.63 -9.77
C GLN A 5 -0.75 -10.49 -9.37
N ILE A 6 -0.38 -9.63 -10.33
CA ILE A 6 0.44 -8.44 -10.06
C ILE A 6 -0.36 -7.44 -9.21
N SER A 7 -1.64 -7.24 -9.53
CA SER A 7 -2.53 -6.37 -8.75
C SER A 7 -2.70 -6.84 -7.31
N LEU A 8 -2.83 -8.15 -7.08
CA LEU A 8 -2.86 -8.73 -5.74
C LEU A 8 -1.60 -8.39 -4.95
N ALA A 9 -0.43 -8.69 -5.55
CA ALA A 9 0.86 -8.48 -4.90
C ALA A 9 1.10 -7.00 -4.58
N LYS A 10 0.89 -6.10 -5.56
CA LYS A 10 1.07 -4.65 -5.37
C LYS A 10 0.16 -4.14 -4.26
N ARG A 11 -1.15 -4.40 -4.37
CA ARG A 11 -2.16 -3.94 -3.40
C ARG A 11 -1.80 -4.35 -1.98
N ASN A 12 -1.47 -5.63 -1.79
CA ASN A 12 -1.18 -6.22 -0.49
C ASN A 12 0.13 -5.68 0.09
N ASN A 13 1.20 -5.72 -0.70
CA ASN A 13 2.54 -5.35 -0.21
C ASN A 13 2.63 -3.85 0.09
N CYS A 14 2.03 -2.98 -0.73
CA CYS A 14 2.04 -1.55 -0.48
C CYS A 14 1.23 -1.19 0.79
N PHE A 15 0.08 -1.85 0.99
CA PHE A 15 -0.73 -1.68 2.19
C PHE A 15 0.05 -2.09 3.44
N HIS A 16 0.57 -3.33 3.47
CA HIS A 16 1.29 -3.82 4.63
C HIS A 16 2.60 -3.07 4.89
N ALA A 17 3.33 -2.66 3.84
CA ALA A 17 4.53 -1.85 4.01
C ALA A 17 4.23 -0.53 4.72
N LEU A 18 3.15 0.17 4.32
CA LEU A 18 2.74 1.42 4.95
C LEU A 18 2.36 1.22 6.42
N GLU A 19 1.56 0.19 6.73
CA GLU A 19 1.18 -0.14 8.10
C GLU A 19 2.39 -0.50 8.97
N ILE A 20 3.34 -1.27 8.43
CA ILE A 20 4.59 -1.60 9.14
C ILE A 20 5.42 -0.33 9.38
N ALA A 21 5.55 0.56 8.40
CA ALA A 21 6.30 1.80 8.57
C ALA A 21 5.67 2.71 9.64
N ARG A 22 4.34 2.79 9.67
CA ARG A 22 3.60 3.52 10.71
C ARG A 22 3.81 2.91 12.09
N MET A 23 3.79 1.58 12.22
CA MET A 23 4.07 0.87 13.46
C MET A 23 5.52 1.08 13.93
N CYS A 24 6.51 1.03 13.02
CA CYS A 24 7.90 1.33 13.34
C CYS A 24 8.06 2.76 13.89
N ARG A 25 7.39 3.74 13.28
CA ARG A 25 7.38 5.13 13.76
C ARG A 25 6.77 5.24 15.16
N GLU A 26 5.76 4.44 15.48
CA GLU A 26 5.16 4.39 16.82
C GLU A 26 6.09 3.79 17.87
N ILE A 27 6.77 2.68 17.55
CA ILE A 27 7.74 2.03 18.44
C ILE A 27 8.86 2.99 18.85
N LEU A 28 9.27 3.90 17.95
CA LEU A 28 10.31 4.89 18.20
C LEU A 28 9.82 6.11 19.03
N GLY A 29 8.51 6.25 19.26
CA GLY A 29 7.95 7.38 20.00
C GLY A 29 8.38 8.74 19.43
N ALA A 30 8.83 9.66 20.29
CA ALA A 30 9.30 10.98 19.86
C ALA A 30 10.48 10.92 18.88
N ASN A 31 11.37 9.93 19.03
CA ASN A 31 12.48 9.72 18.10
C ASN A 31 11.99 9.30 16.70
N GLY A 32 10.78 8.74 16.59
CA GLY A 32 10.17 8.41 15.32
C GLY A 32 9.71 9.62 14.51
N ILE A 33 9.66 10.82 15.10
CA ILE A 33 9.20 12.06 14.44
C ILE A 33 10.37 12.85 13.85
N VAL A 34 11.57 12.70 14.40
CA VAL A 34 12.76 13.40 13.90
C VAL A 34 13.35 12.69 12.69
N ASP A 35 14.07 13.43 11.83
CA ASP A 35 14.67 12.88 10.60
C ASP A 35 15.91 12.00 10.84
N ASP A 36 16.41 11.94 12.09
CA ASP A 36 17.50 11.04 12.48
C ASP A 36 17.10 9.56 12.35
N TYR A 37 15.79 9.26 12.36
CA TYR A 37 15.26 7.93 12.16
C TYR A 37 14.34 7.89 10.94
N VAL A 38 14.61 6.92 10.06
CA VAL A 38 14.01 6.86 8.72
C VAL A 38 12.54 6.43 8.68
N ALA A 39 11.94 6.07 9.83
CA ALA A 39 10.61 5.47 9.91
C ALA A 39 9.51 6.40 9.40
N MET A 40 9.48 7.66 9.84
CA MET A 40 8.49 8.64 9.37
C MET A 40 8.69 8.98 7.90
N ARG A 41 9.94 9.12 7.44
CA ARG A 41 10.26 9.32 6.02
C ARG A 41 9.76 8.16 5.15
N HIS A 42 9.94 6.91 5.59
CA HIS A 42 9.41 5.76 4.87
C HIS A 42 7.89 5.70 4.87
N ALA A 43 7.23 6.00 5.99
CA ALA A 43 5.77 6.09 6.04
C ALA A 43 5.25 7.12 5.04
N ALA A 44 5.84 8.32 5.00
CA ALA A 44 5.47 9.37 4.05
C ALA A 44 5.67 8.93 2.59
N ASN A 45 6.81 8.31 2.26
CA ASN A 45 7.05 7.82 0.91
C ASN A 45 6.05 6.73 0.49
N LEU A 46 5.66 5.86 1.42
CA LEU A 46 4.76 4.74 1.15
C LEU A 46 3.31 5.18 0.89
N GLU A 47 2.90 6.37 1.35
CA GLU A 47 1.60 6.95 0.95
C GLU A 47 1.52 7.16 -0.56
N SER A 48 2.59 7.68 -1.16
CA SER A 48 2.67 7.85 -2.61
C SER A 48 2.70 6.50 -3.33
N VAL A 49 3.47 5.53 -2.82
CA VAL A 49 3.56 4.18 -3.41
C VAL A 49 2.23 3.42 -3.36
N LYS A 50 1.44 3.59 -2.29
CA LYS A 50 0.09 3.02 -2.19
C LYS A 50 -0.86 3.62 -3.23
N THR A 51 -0.61 4.85 -3.67
CA THR A 51 -1.50 5.62 -4.55
C THR A 51 -1.17 5.47 -6.04
N TYR A 52 0.10 5.67 -6.42
CA TYR A 52 0.52 5.57 -7.82
C TYR A 52 0.50 4.11 -8.31
N GLU A 53 0.49 3.94 -9.64
CA GLU A 53 0.38 2.65 -10.33
C GLU A 53 -0.87 1.85 -9.96
N GLY A 54 -1.96 2.55 -9.61
CA GLY A 54 -3.25 1.98 -9.20
C GLY A 54 -3.45 2.06 -7.68
N THR A 55 -4.55 2.69 -7.26
CA THR A 55 -4.86 2.77 -5.83
C THR A 55 -5.21 1.39 -5.26
N HIS A 56 -5.27 1.29 -3.92
CA HIS A 56 -5.68 0.06 -3.25
C HIS A 56 -7.08 -0.39 -3.71
N GLU A 57 -7.98 0.56 -3.94
CA GLU A 57 -9.36 0.37 -4.39
C GLU A 57 -9.39 -0.08 -5.86
N ILE A 58 -8.62 0.55 -6.74
CA ILE A 58 -8.53 0.15 -8.16
C ILE A 58 -8.06 -1.31 -8.28
N HIS A 59 -7.00 -1.70 -7.55
CA HIS A 59 -6.58 -3.11 -7.55
C HIS A 59 -7.62 -4.04 -6.92
N THR A 60 -8.40 -3.56 -5.94
CA THR A 60 -9.51 -4.35 -5.38
C THR A 60 -10.56 -4.64 -6.45
N LEU A 61 -10.91 -3.65 -7.28
CA LEU A 61 -11.87 -3.81 -8.38
C LEU A 61 -11.34 -4.74 -9.48
N ILE A 62 -10.04 -4.64 -9.83
CA ILE A 62 -9.39 -5.59 -10.77
C ILE A 62 -9.50 -7.03 -10.27
N LEU A 63 -9.24 -7.25 -8.98
CA LEU A 63 -9.37 -8.57 -8.35
C LEU A 63 -10.83 -9.03 -8.31
N GLY A 64 -11.74 -8.13 -7.95
CA GLY A 64 -13.19 -8.39 -7.95
C GLY A 64 -13.69 -8.85 -9.31
N GLN A 65 -13.29 -8.17 -10.38
CA GLN A 65 -13.61 -8.58 -11.75
C GLN A 65 -12.99 -9.93 -12.11
N ALA A 66 -11.73 -10.18 -11.72
CA ALA A 66 -11.07 -11.45 -12.00
C ALA A 66 -11.74 -12.65 -11.28
N VAL A 67 -12.27 -12.43 -10.08
CA VAL A 67 -12.94 -13.47 -9.27
C VAL A 67 -14.39 -13.68 -9.73
N THR A 68 -15.12 -12.61 -10.02
CA THR A 68 -16.57 -12.65 -10.27
C THR A 68 -16.94 -12.67 -11.75
N GLY A 69 -16.03 -12.24 -12.64
CA GLY A 69 -16.32 -11.96 -14.05
C GLY A 69 -17.06 -10.64 -14.29
N ILE A 70 -17.40 -9.88 -13.25
CA ILE A 70 -18.22 -8.66 -13.34
C ILE A 70 -17.34 -7.42 -13.08
N SER A 71 -17.39 -6.46 -13.99
CA SER A 71 -16.71 -5.17 -13.84
C SER A 71 -17.50 -4.23 -12.91
N ALA A 72 -16.79 -3.52 -12.02
CA ALA A 72 -17.38 -2.61 -11.02
C ALA A 72 -16.63 -1.26 -10.91
N PHE A 73 -16.08 -0.76 -12.03
CA PHE A 73 -15.33 0.51 -12.06
C PHE A 73 -16.17 1.79 -12.19
N ASN A 74 -17.49 1.63 -12.36
CA ASN A 74 -18.42 2.73 -12.63
C ASN A 74 -19.14 3.19 -11.36
#